data_AF-A0A653YMV3-F1
#
_entry.id   AF-A0A653YMV3-F1
#
_cell.length_a   1.000
_cell.length_b   1.000
_cell.length_c   1.000
_cell.angle_alpha   90.00
_cell.angle_beta   90.00
_cell.angle_gamma   90.00
#
_symmetry.space_group_name_H-M   'P 1'
#
loop_
_entity.id
_entity.type
_entity.pdbx_description
1 polymer ?
#
loop_
_entity_poly.entity_id
_entity_poly.type
_entity_poly.pdbx_seq_one_letter_code
_entity_poly.pdbx_strand_id
1 'polypeptide(L)' 'MSKSAENWTIEITAGSRQILDKKITEAESIARNRAISEGQRGILVARHAAGKVTVSLSEDVPYGCTHETQCW' A
#
# COMPACT_ATOMS: atom_id res chain seq x y z
N MET A 1 -15.87 -9.69 -11.00
CA MET A 1 -14.57 -8.99 -11.08
C MET A 1 -14.85 -7.51 -10.93
N SER A 2 -14.83 -7.01 -9.70
CA SER A 2 -15.14 -5.60 -9.43
C SER A 2 -14.04 -4.75 -10.03
N LYS A 3 -14.47 -3.87 -10.92
CA LYS A 3 -13.67 -3.03 -11.80
C LYS A 3 -13.09 -1.89 -10.97
N SER A 4 -11.77 -1.73 -11.04
CA SER A 4 -10.96 -0.76 -10.33
C SER A 4 -11.57 0.64 -10.39
N ALA A 5 -12.10 1.13 -9.26
CA ALA A 5 -12.02 2.56 -9.00
C ALA A 5 -10.54 2.91 -8.96
N GLU A 6 -10.12 3.98 -9.62
CA GLU A 6 -8.70 4.33 -9.80
C GLU A 6 -7.95 4.23 -8.48
N ASN A 7 -7.20 3.14 -8.35
CA ASN A 7 -6.68 2.71 -7.07
C ASN A 7 -5.39 3.47 -6.86
N TRP A 8 -5.42 4.51 -6.03
CA TRP A 8 -4.22 5.26 -5.68
C TRP A 8 -3.15 4.26 -5.23
N THR A 9 -1.99 4.27 -5.89
CA THR A 9 -0.93 3.28 -5.73
C THR A 9 0.43 3.96 -5.83
N ILE A 10 1.32 3.67 -4.88
CA ILE A 10 2.74 4.00 -4.94
C ILE A 10 3.52 2.72 -5.17
N GLU A 11 4.33 2.69 -6.22
CA GLU A 11 5.34 1.65 -6.42
C GLU A 11 6.65 2.05 -5.74
N ILE A 12 7.19 1.13 -4.95
CA ILE A 12 8.42 1.32 -4.17
C ILE A 12 9.45 0.30 -4.63
N THR A 13 10.61 0.81 -5.01
CA THR A 13 11.81 0.02 -5.26
C THR A 13 12.99 0.50 -4.41
N ALA A 14 13.74 -0.45 -3.89
CA ALA A 14 14.95 -0.20 -3.10
C ALA A 14 15.94 -1.37 -3.19
N GLY A 15 17.23 -1.04 -3.21
CA GLY A 15 18.33 -2.02 -3.24
C GLY A 15 18.70 -2.60 -1.88
N SER A 16 18.13 -2.10 -0.78
CA SER A 16 18.36 -2.63 0.56
C SER A 16 17.08 -2.69 1.36
N ARG A 17 17.00 -3.66 2.26
CA ARG A 17 15.83 -3.87 3.11
C ARG A 17 15.53 -2.66 3.99
N GLN A 18 16.56 -2.04 4.55
CA GLN A 18 16.44 -0.86 5.42
C GLN A 18 15.82 0.34 4.69
N ILE A 19 16.24 0.59 3.44
CA ILE A 19 15.66 1.66 2.62
C ILE A 19 14.23 1.31 2.23
N LEU A 20 13.95 0.04 1.91
CA LEU A 20 12.62 -0.41 1.56
C LEU A 20 11.62 -0.19 2.70
N ASP A 21 11.97 -0.62 3.92
CA ASP A 21 11.10 -0.49 5.09
C ASP A 21 10.83 0.99 5.44
N LYS A 22 11.83 1.86 5.29
CA LYS A 22 11.65 3.31 5.44
C LYS A 22 10.67 3.87 4.41
N LYS A 23 10.85 3.53 3.13
CA LYS A 23 9.96 3.99 2.05
C LYS A 23 8.53 3.46 2.20
N ILE A 24 8.37 2.22 2.68
CA ILE A 24 7.04 1.65 2.97
C ILE A 24 6.36 2.47 4.06
N THR A 25 7.05 2.75 5.17
CA THR A 25 6.51 3.58 6.27
C THR A 25 6.07 4.96 5.77
N GLU A 26 6.89 5.61 4.93
CA GLU A 26 6.55 6.90 4.33
C GLU A 26 5.31 6.80 3.42
N ALA A 27 5.24 5.79 2.56
CA ALA A 27 4.10 5.57 1.69
C ALA A 27 2.81 5.23 2.44
N GLU A 28 2.89 4.46 3.53
CA GLU A 28 1.75 4.18 4.42
C GLU A 28 1.24 5.45 5.10
N SER A 29 2.13 6.36 5.50
CA SER A 29 1.73 7.65 6.08
C SER A 29 0.95 8.49 5.07
N ILE A 30 1.41 8.55 3.82
CA ILE A 30 0.71 9.25 2.73
C ILE A 30 -0.63 8.58 2.45
N ALA A 31 -0.64 7.24 2.35
CA ALA A 31 -1.85 6.46 2.12
C ALA A 31 -2.87 6.67 3.23
N ARG A 32 -2.44 6.72 4.50
CA ARG A 32 -3.30 6.98 5.66
C ARG A 32 -3.93 8.36 5.60
N ASN A 33 -3.15 9.40 5.31
CA ASN A 33 -3.69 10.75 5.17
C ASN A 33 -4.76 10.81 4.06
N ARG A 34 -4.54 10.07 2.96
CA ARG A 34 -5.52 9.97 1.88
C ARG A 34 -6.75 9.17 2.26
N ALA A 35 -6.57 8.02 2.91
CA ALA A 35 -7.65 7.18 3.41
C ALA A 35 -8.55 7.95 4.37
N ILE A 36 -7.99 8.75 5.28
CA ILE A 36 -8.76 9.60 6.21
C ILE A 36 -9.61 10.62 5.43
N SER A 37 -9.07 11.21 4.37
CA SER A 37 -9.81 12.16 3.53
C SER A 37 -10.92 11.50 2.71
N GLU A 38 -10.78 10.23 2.31
CA GLU A 38 -11.77 9.50 1.50
C GLU A 38 -12.77 8.70 2.37
N GLY A 39 -12.40 8.38 3.61
CA GLY A 39 -13.22 7.78 4.67
C GLY A 39 -13.66 6.33 4.45
N GLN A 40 -13.28 5.69 3.33
CA GLN A 40 -13.91 4.43 2.89
C GLN A 40 -12.93 3.31 2.52
N ARG A 41 -11.62 3.55 2.52
CA ARG A 41 -10.62 2.60 2.00
C ARG A 41 -9.50 2.34 3.01
N GLY A 42 -9.10 1.09 3.14
CA GLY A 42 -7.92 0.69 3.89
C GLY A 42 -6.65 0.76 3.05
N ILE A 43 -5.52 0.34 3.63
CA ILE A 43 -4.21 0.36 2.98
C ILE A 43 -3.77 -1.08 2.69
N LEU A 44 -3.43 -1.38 1.44
CA LEU A 44 -2.87 -2.65 1.02
C LEU A 44 -1.40 -2.47 0.66
N VAL A 45 -0.55 -3.27 1.27
CA VAL A 45 0.88 -3.38 0.95
C VAL A 45 1.12 -4.72 0.27
N ALA A 46 1.43 -4.71 -1.02
CA ALA A 46 1.69 -5.94 -1.77
C ALA A 46 3.18 -6.04 -2.12
N ARG A 47 3.82 -7.12 -1.67
CA ARG A 47 5.24 -7.39 -1.97
C ARG A 47 5.34 -8.25 -3.22
N HIS A 48 6.05 -7.73 -4.22
CA HIS A 48 6.27 -8.39 -5.51
C HIS A 48 7.64 -9.06 -5.60
N ALA A 49 8.65 -8.49 -4.93
CA ALA A 49 10.00 -9.05 -4.83
C ALA A 49 10.73 -8.50 -3.59
N ALA A 50 11.92 -9.03 -3.31
CA ALA A 50 12.74 -8.62 -2.16
C ALA A 50 12.96 -7.10 -2.07
N GLY A 51 13.04 -6.41 -3.21
CA GLY A 51 13.22 -4.96 -3.32
C GLY A 51 12.05 -4.22 -3.96
N LYS A 52 10.89 -4.87 -4.18
CA LYS A 52 9.76 -4.28 -4.91
C LYS A 52 8.44 -4.50 -4.15
N VAL A 53 7.79 -3.40 -3.79
CA VAL A 53 6.53 -3.36 -3.04
C VAL A 53 5.62 -2.29 -3.62
N THR A 54 4.31 -2.49 -3.54
CA THR A 54 3.30 -1.45 -3.81
C THR A 54 2.51 -1.16 -2.54
N VAL A 55 2.21 0.12 -2.31
CA VAL A 55 1.28 0.57 -1.27
C VAL A 55 0.10 1.23 -1.97
N SER A 56 -1.11 0.75 -1.73
CA SER A 56 -2.32 1.27 -2.38
C SER A 56 -3.47 1.44 -1.39
N LEU A 57 -4.43 2.30 -1.72
CA LEU A 57 -5.74 2.22 -1.08
C LEU A 57 -6.47 0.96 -1.58
N SER A 58 -7.35 0.36 -0.80
CA SER A 58 -8.12 -0.79 -1.25
C SER A 58 -9.50 -0.80 -0.61
N GLU A 59 -10.50 -1.16 -1.40
CA GLU A 59 -11.88 -1.39 -0.94
C GLU A 59 -12.04 -2.76 -0.28
N ASP A 60 -11.12 -3.69 -0.56
CA ASP A 60 -11.07 -5.02 0.08
C ASP A 60 -10.44 -4.95 1.48
N VAL A 61 -9.75 -3.86 1.80
CA VAL A 61 -9.19 -3.60 3.13
C VAL A 61 -10.10 -2.60 3.83
N PRO A 62 -10.71 -2.94 4.99
CA PRO A 62 -11.53 -2.00 5.73
C PRO A 62 -10.76 -0.73 6.11
N TYR A 63 -11.44 0.40 6.13
CA TYR A 63 -10.87 1.66 6.60
C TYR A 63 -10.27 1.49 8.01
N GLY A 64 -9.06 2.04 8.21
CA GLY A 64 -8.32 1.90 9.46
C GLY A 64 -7.52 0.60 9.60
N CYS A 65 -7.58 -0.30 8.62
CA CYS A 65 -6.74 -1.50 8.57
C CYS A 65 -5.64 -1.36 7.50
N THR A 66 -4.46 -1.88 7.83
CA THR A 66 -3.38 -2.15 6.87
C THR A 66 -3.23 -3.65 6.70
N HIS A 67 -3.13 -4.12 5.46
CA HIS A 67 -2.93 -5.54 5.14
C HIS A 67 -1.66 -5.72 4.30
N GLU A 68 -0.83 -6.70 4.66
CA GLU A 68 0.34 -7.10 3.87
C GLU A 68 0.07 -8.41 3.12
N THR A 69 0.26 -8.40 1.79
CA THR A 69 0.16 -9.60 0.95
C THR A 69 1.54 -9.96 0.37
N GLN A 70 1.88 -11.25 0.43
CA GLN A 70 3.07 -11.82 -0.21
C GLN A 70 2.63 -12.86 -1.24
N CYS A 71 2.87 -12.59 -2.53
CA CYS A 71 2.75 -13.60 -3.57
C CYS A 71 4.10 -14.33 -3.68
N TRP A 72 4.11 -15.63 -3.39
CA TRP A 72 5.27 -16.51 -3.53
C TRP A 72 5.43 -16.99 -4.97
#